data_AF-A0A838VLZ1-F1
#
_entry.id   AF-A0A838VLZ1-F1
#
_cell.length_a   1.000
_cell.length_b   1.000
_cell.length_c   1.000
_cell.angle_alpha   90.00
_cell.angle_beta   90.00
_cell.angle_gamma   90.00
#
_symmetry.space_group_name_H-M   'P 1'
#
loop_
_entity.id
_entity.type
_entity.pdbx_description
1 polymer ?
#
loop_
_entity_poly.entity_id
_entity_poly.type
_entity_poly.pdbx_seq_one_letter_code
_entity_poly.pdbx_strand_id
1 'polypeptide(L)'
;MELQGFAKFHQLLKLDPNLSSIGFGSEVRAGDINRFASRVRVAKNFKGINLEGFSQETNYGYDAFFLVFLTHSALERFIEINSLELDALGSLMAPYNPEKVIQEFVGKDKKGLFYNFLDGKVNQKLKVKLNNCINYKSTNVAYVSASIRHIFAHGHLCAHSNGVNPKNVYSICASISDFLLAFMDAEFAKKIDEYYNKLHTHSYVDLEAICSK
;
A
#
# COMPACT_ATOMS: atom_id res chain seq x y z
N MET A 1 11.13 6.97 -9.12
CA MET A 1 11.00 5.51 -9.24
C MET A 1 9.60 5.14 -9.71
N GLU A 2 9.48 4.20 -10.65
CA GLU A 2 8.21 3.76 -11.25
C GLU A 2 7.75 2.41 -10.66
N LEU A 3 6.54 1.98 -11.03
CA LEU A 3 5.99 0.67 -10.70
C LEU A 3 6.65 -0.40 -11.58
N GLN A 4 7.22 -1.43 -10.95
CA GLN A 4 7.84 -2.55 -11.65
C GLN A 4 6.80 -3.30 -12.49
N GLY A 5 7.19 -3.78 -13.66
CA GLY A 5 6.27 -4.44 -14.58
C GLY A 5 5.31 -3.51 -15.34
N PHE A 6 5.26 -2.21 -15.05
CA PHE A 6 4.31 -1.30 -15.71
C PHE A 6 4.59 -1.13 -17.22
N ALA A 7 5.85 -1.08 -17.64
CA ALA A 7 6.22 -1.10 -19.05
C ALA A 7 5.77 -2.41 -19.74
N LYS A 8 5.95 -3.54 -19.06
CA LYS A 8 5.53 -4.87 -19.55
C LYS A 8 4.00 -4.98 -19.63
N PHE A 9 3.28 -4.42 -18.65
CA PHE A 9 1.83 -4.29 -18.69
C PHE A 9 1.33 -3.57 -19.96
N HIS A 10 1.97 -2.45 -20.34
CA HIS A 10 1.62 -1.76 -21.58
C HIS A 10 1.92 -2.58 -22.84
N GLN A 11 2.92 -3.46 -22.82
CA GLN A 11 3.16 -4.40 -23.93
C GLN A 11 2.06 -5.46 -23.99
N LEU A 12 1.71 -6.05 -22.84
CA LEU A 12 0.63 -7.04 -22.73
C LEU A 12 -0.70 -6.48 -23.22
N LEU A 13 -1.04 -5.24 -22.88
CA LEU A 13 -2.26 -4.58 -23.35
C LEU A 13 -2.38 -4.48 -24.88
N LYS A 14 -1.25 -4.45 -25.60
CA LYS A 14 -1.24 -4.46 -27.08
C LYS A 14 -1.49 -5.86 -27.65
N LEU A 15 -1.19 -6.90 -26.88
CA LEU A 15 -1.31 -8.30 -27.28
C LEU A 15 -2.66 -8.90 -26.87
N ASP A 16 -3.08 -8.67 -25.62
CA ASP A 16 -4.38 -9.02 -25.08
C ASP A 16 -4.94 -7.83 -24.29
N PRO A 17 -6.01 -7.16 -24.78
CA PRO A 17 -6.64 -6.06 -24.07
C PRO A 17 -7.48 -6.52 -22.87
N ASN A 18 -7.72 -7.82 -22.70
CA ASN A 18 -8.54 -8.35 -21.60
C ASN A 18 -7.78 -8.37 -20.27
N LEU A 19 -8.00 -7.37 -19.43
CA LEU A 19 -7.36 -7.28 -18.11
C LEU A 19 -7.71 -8.42 -17.16
N SER A 20 -8.86 -9.06 -17.34
CA SER A 20 -9.27 -10.20 -16.52
C SER A 20 -8.39 -11.42 -16.76
N SER A 21 -7.85 -11.59 -17.98
CA SER A 21 -6.95 -12.71 -18.30
C SER A 21 -5.62 -12.58 -17.56
N ILE A 22 -5.17 -11.35 -17.30
CA ILE A 22 -4.00 -11.01 -16.46
C ILE A 22 -4.29 -11.26 -14.97
N GLY A 23 -5.56 -11.43 -14.59
CA GLY A 23 -5.99 -11.66 -13.21
C GLY A 23 -6.32 -10.37 -12.45
N PHE A 24 -6.67 -9.28 -13.15
CA PHE A 24 -7.36 -8.14 -12.54
C PHE A 24 -8.87 -8.38 -12.44
N GLY A 25 -9.57 -7.53 -11.69
CA GLY A 25 -11.03 -7.60 -11.58
C GLY A 25 -11.76 -7.46 -12.91
N SER A 26 -12.94 -8.06 -13.04
CA SER A 26 -13.69 -8.11 -14.31
C SER A 26 -14.09 -6.74 -14.86
N GLU A 27 -14.37 -5.78 -13.97
CA GLU A 27 -14.79 -4.42 -14.33
C GLU A 27 -13.62 -3.43 -14.48
N VAL A 28 -12.39 -3.90 -14.27
CA VAL A 28 -11.18 -3.06 -14.24
C VAL A 28 -10.80 -2.66 -15.66
N ARG A 29 -10.51 -1.37 -15.84
CA ARG A 29 -10.06 -0.80 -17.12
C ARG A 29 -8.61 -0.37 -17.05
N ALA A 30 -7.97 -0.21 -18.21
CA ALA A 30 -6.57 0.25 -18.26
C ALA A 30 -6.37 1.60 -17.55
N GLY A 31 -7.39 2.47 -17.58
CA GLY A 31 -7.40 3.72 -16.84
C GLY A 31 -7.29 3.55 -15.32
N ASP A 32 -7.84 2.48 -14.75
CA ASP A 32 -7.73 2.18 -13.31
C ASP A 32 -6.30 1.78 -12.94
N ILE A 33 -5.66 0.96 -13.78
CA ILE A 33 -4.25 0.58 -13.63
C ILE A 33 -3.34 1.82 -13.74
N ASN A 34 -3.61 2.71 -14.70
CA ASN A 34 -2.86 3.96 -14.84
C ASN A 34 -3.03 4.87 -13.61
N ARG A 35 -4.24 4.95 -13.04
CA ARG A 35 -4.49 5.69 -11.80
C ARG A 35 -3.74 5.09 -10.61
N PHE A 36 -3.73 3.77 -10.47
CA PHE A 36 -2.94 3.06 -9.48
C PHE A 36 -1.45 3.39 -9.62
N ALA A 37 -0.87 3.17 -10.81
CA ALA A 37 0.54 3.44 -11.09
C ALA A 37 0.92 4.90 -10.82
N SER A 38 0.06 5.85 -11.19
CA SER A 38 0.27 7.28 -10.92
C SER A 38 0.31 7.58 -9.43
N ARG A 39 -0.58 7.00 -8.62
CA ARG A 39 -0.58 7.20 -7.15
C ARG A 39 0.64 6.57 -6.48
N VAL A 40 1.04 5.36 -6.89
CA VAL A 40 2.29 4.73 -6.43
C VAL A 40 3.48 5.63 -6.76
N ARG A 41 3.53 6.16 -7.98
CA ARG A 41 4.59 7.10 -8.39
C ARG A 41 4.60 8.34 -7.52
N VAL A 42 3.45 8.98 -7.25
CA VAL A 42 3.41 10.16 -6.37
C VAL A 42 3.93 9.81 -4.97
N ALA A 43 3.45 8.71 -4.36
CA ALA A 43 3.87 8.31 -3.02
C ALA A 43 5.38 7.98 -2.95
N LYS A 44 5.91 7.18 -3.88
CA LYS A 44 7.35 6.82 -3.94
C LYS A 44 8.28 8.02 -4.16
N ASN A 45 7.78 9.08 -4.79
CA ASN A 45 8.58 10.27 -5.11
C ASN A 45 8.22 11.47 -4.24
N PHE A 46 7.39 11.29 -3.21
CA PHE A 46 7.10 12.33 -2.23
C PHE A 46 8.37 12.67 -1.43
N LYS A 47 8.70 13.95 -1.34
CA LYS A 47 9.92 14.45 -0.67
C LYS A 47 9.63 15.29 0.57
N GLY A 48 8.40 15.26 1.05
CA GLY A 48 7.93 16.13 2.13
C GLY A 48 7.13 17.32 1.60
N ILE A 49 6.47 18.00 2.52
CA ILE A 49 5.81 19.28 2.32
C ILE A 49 6.74 20.41 2.77
N ASN A 50 6.59 21.57 2.14
CA ASN A 50 7.29 22.79 2.55
C ASN A 50 6.27 23.74 3.17
N LEU A 51 6.35 23.92 4.50
CA LEU A 51 5.47 24.82 5.24
C LEU A 51 6.26 26.02 5.76
N GLU A 52 5.88 27.21 5.32
CA GLU A 52 6.44 28.47 5.80
C GLU A 52 5.94 28.80 7.20
N GLY A 53 6.85 29.25 8.09
CA GLY A 53 6.51 29.64 9.46
C GLY A 53 6.36 28.49 10.46
N PHE A 54 6.59 27.25 10.05
CA PHE A 54 6.53 26.07 10.92
C PHE A 54 7.93 25.56 11.30
N SER A 55 8.03 24.97 12.50
CA SER A 55 9.27 24.30 12.90
C SER A 55 9.51 23.04 12.08
N GLN A 56 10.79 22.66 11.91
CA GLN A 56 11.16 21.43 11.20
C GLN A 56 10.52 20.18 11.82
N GLU A 57 10.39 20.15 13.15
CA GLU A 57 9.73 19.06 13.86
C GLU A 57 8.23 18.97 13.53
N THR A 58 7.56 20.12 13.39
CA THR A 58 6.16 20.15 12.96
C THR A 58 6.02 19.67 11.51
N ASN A 59 6.96 20.08 10.63
CA ASN A 59 6.99 19.60 9.25
C ASN A 59 7.14 18.08 9.19
N TYR A 60 8.01 17.48 10.00
CA TYR A 60 8.16 16.02 10.04
C TYR A 60 6.86 15.29 10.41
N GLY A 61 6.07 15.83 11.34
CA GLY A 61 4.79 15.24 11.70
C GLY A 61 3.80 15.26 10.53
N TYR A 62 3.69 16.38 9.83
CA TYR A 62 2.81 16.47 8.65
C TYR A 62 3.32 15.68 7.46
N ASP A 63 4.64 15.69 7.20
CA ASP A 63 5.30 14.86 6.17
C ASP A 63 4.91 13.39 6.33
N ALA A 64 5.00 12.89 7.56
CA ALA A 64 4.67 11.52 7.92
C ALA A 64 3.22 11.17 7.58
N PHE A 65 2.27 12.02 7.97
CA PHE A 65 0.85 11.80 7.72
C PHE A 65 0.50 11.92 6.23
N PHE A 66 1.08 12.89 5.52
CA PHE A 66 0.90 13.02 4.07
C PHE A 66 1.46 11.80 3.32
N LEU A 67 2.63 11.29 3.73
CA LEU A 67 3.20 10.09 3.12
C LEU A 67 2.27 8.88 3.27
N VAL A 68 1.73 8.65 4.48
CA VAL A 68 0.74 7.57 4.71
C VAL A 68 -0.54 7.81 3.93
N PHE A 69 -1.02 9.06 3.87
CA PHE A 69 -2.21 9.41 3.10
C PHE A 69 -2.05 9.09 1.60
N LEU A 70 -0.94 9.51 1.00
CA LEU A 70 -0.62 9.25 -0.40
C LEU A 70 -0.49 7.74 -0.65
N THR A 71 0.24 7.04 0.22
CA THR A 71 0.44 5.59 0.13
C THR A 71 -0.87 4.82 0.27
N HIS A 72 -1.70 5.16 1.26
CA HIS A 72 -2.99 4.51 1.45
C HIS A 72 -3.94 4.77 0.28
N SER A 73 -3.87 5.94 -0.35
CA SER A 73 -4.65 6.22 -1.56
C SER A 73 -4.23 5.36 -2.77
N ALA A 74 -2.94 4.98 -2.83
CA ALA A 74 -2.46 4.00 -3.80
C ALA A 74 -2.95 2.58 -3.44
N LEU A 75 -2.96 2.23 -2.15
CA LEU A 75 -3.50 0.96 -1.65
C LEU A 75 -4.99 0.79 -1.95
N GLU A 76 -5.79 1.85 -1.79
CA GLU A 76 -7.21 1.85 -2.18
C GLU A 76 -7.38 1.48 -3.66
N ARG A 77 -6.53 2.00 -4.55
CA ARG A 77 -6.54 1.61 -5.97
C ARG A 77 -6.07 0.18 -6.17
N PHE A 78 -5.02 -0.26 -5.46
CA PHE A 78 -4.54 -1.64 -5.53
C PHE A 78 -5.62 -2.66 -5.16
N ILE A 79 -6.38 -2.39 -4.10
CA ILE A 79 -7.51 -3.21 -3.67
C ILE A 79 -8.58 -3.27 -4.78
N GLU A 80 -8.94 -2.11 -5.33
CA GLU A 80 -9.95 -2.00 -6.39
C GLU A 80 -9.58 -2.78 -7.66
N ILE A 81 -8.36 -2.60 -8.18
CA ILE A 81 -7.93 -3.26 -9.42
C ILE A 81 -7.81 -4.79 -9.28
N ASN A 82 -7.70 -5.30 -8.06
CA ASN A 82 -7.66 -6.73 -7.78
C ASN A 82 -9.01 -7.27 -7.27
N SER A 83 -10.05 -6.44 -7.18
CA SER A 83 -11.35 -6.80 -6.58
C SER A 83 -11.20 -7.45 -5.19
N LEU A 84 -10.29 -6.90 -4.38
CA LEU A 84 -10.02 -7.39 -3.03
C LEU A 84 -10.82 -6.60 -2.00
N GLU A 85 -10.82 -7.13 -0.78
CA GLU A 85 -11.24 -6.41 0.42
C GLU A 85 -10.01 -6.14 1.30
N LEU A 86 -10.08 -5.09 2.12
CA LEU A 86 -8.99 -4.73 3.04
C LEU A 86 -8.56 -5.89 3.94
N ASP A 87 -9.51 -6.77 4.28
CA ASP A 87 -9.30 -7.91 5.19
C ASP A 87 -8.53 -9.05 4.53
N ALA A 88 -8.63 -9.18 3.21
CA ALA A 88 -7.89 -10.18 2.43
C ALA A 88 -6.39 -9.87 2.35
N LEU A 89 -5.99 -8.60 2.57
CA LEU A 89 -4.59 -8.18 2.46
C LEU A 89 -3.68 -8.85 3.49
N GLY A 90 -4.20 -9.25 4.66
CA GLY A 90 -3.37 -9.90 5.68
C GLY A 90 -2.66 -11.16 5.17
N SER A 91 -3.40 -12.03 4.48
CA SER A 91 -2.85 -13.26 3.90
C SER A 91 -1.90 -12.98 2.73
N LEU A 92 -2.20 -11.97 1.91
CA LEU A 92 -1.35 -11.56 0.79
C LEU A 92 -0.03 -10.93 1.26
N MET A 93 -0.06 -10.23 2.38
CA MET A 93 1.12 -9.59 2.97
C MET A 93 2.02 -10.57 3.70
N ALA A 94 1.52 -11.72 4.16
CA ALA A 94 2.29 -12.67 4.98
C ALA A 94 3.69 -13.04 4.43
N PRO A 95 3.89 -13.26 3.11
CA PRO A 95 5.23 -13.54 2.55
C PRO A 95 6.22 -12.37 2.66
N TYR A 96 5.75 -11.16 2.95
CA TYR A 96 6.54 -9.93 2.94
C TYR A 96 7.03 -9.50 4.34
N ASN A 97 6.83 -10.34 5.37
CA ASN A 97 7.22 -10.09 6.76
C ASN A 97 6.56 -8.83 7.40
N PRO A 98 5.23 -8.67 7.32
CA PRO A 98 4.53 -7.50 7.87
C PRO A 98 4.67 -7.36 9.40
N GLU A 99 5.04 -8.44 10.11
CA GLU A 99 5.25 -8.48 11.56
C GLU A 99 6.26 -7.42 11.99
N LYS A 100 7.31 -7.20 11.18
CA LYS A 100 8.38 -6.23 11.50
C LYS A 100 7.84 -4.80 11.58
N VAL A 101 6.90 -4.45 10.71
CA VAL A 101 6.27 -3.12 10.69
C VAL A 101 5.39 -2.93 11.93
N ILE A 102 4.65 -3.96 12.32
CA ILE A 102 3.82 -3.92 13.54
C ILE A 102 4.71 -3.83 14.79
N GLN A 103 5.80 -4.59 14.85
CA GLN A 103 6.78 -4.50 15.93
C GLN A 103 7.41 -3.12 16.01
N GLU A 104 7.73 -2.50 14.87
CA GLU A 104 8.25 -1.13 14.84
C GLU A 104 7.23 -0.12 15.35
N PHE A 105 5.95 -0.25 14.94
CA PHE A 105 4.89 0.58 15.48
C PHE A 105 4.82 0.48 17.00
N VAL A 106 4.64 -0.72 17.54
CA VAL A 106 4.53 -0.93 19.00
C VAL A 106 5.81 -0.49 19.72
N GLY A 107 6.99 -0.75 19.14
CA GLY A 107 8.28 -0.41 19.73
C GLY A 107 8.59 1.08 19.77
N LYS A 108 8.09 1.86 18.80
CA LYS A 108 8.27 3.32 18.73
C LYS A 108 7.18 4.09 19.49
N ASP A 109 6.01 3.48 19.69
CA ASP A 109 4.93 4.03 20.51
C ASP A 109 4.81 3.34 21.88
N LYS A 110 5.94 3.23 22.61
CA LYS A 110 5.99 2.51 23.91
C LYS A 110 4.98 2.96 24.95
N LYS A 111 4.59 4.24 24.90
CA LYS A 111 3.59 4.84 25.82
C LYS A 111 2.16 4.75 25.29
N GLY A 112 1.96 4.18 24.10
CA GLY A 112 0.68 4.08 23.41
C GLY A 112 0.05 5.43 23.07
N LEU A 113 0.82 6.53 23.03
CA LEU A 113 0.26 7.87 22.85
C LEU A 113 -0.34 8.02 21.46
N PHE A 114 0.32 7.47 20.44
CA PHE A 114 -0.18 7.54 19.07
C PHE A 114 -1.34 6.58 18.87
N TYR A 115 -1.20 5.34 19.32
CA TYR A 115 -2.27 4.34 19.31
C TYR A 115 -3.54 4.86 20.00
N ASN A 116 -3.45 5.34 21.24
CA ASN A 116 -4.60 5.83 22.00
C ASN A 116 -5.28 7.01 21.31
N PHE A 117 -4.50 7.87 20.63
CA PHE A 117 -5.06 8.97 19.86
C PHE A 117 -5.87 8.48 18.65
N LEU A 118 -5.37 7.49 17.93
CA LEU A 118 -6.06 6.86 16.81
C LEU A 118 -7.31 6.10 17.29
N ASP A 119 -7.15 5.22 18.28
CA ASP A 119 -8.21 4.38 18.87
C ASP A 119 -9.41 5.19 19.39
N GLY A 120 -9.15 6.38 19.93
CA GLY A 120 -10.18 7.29 20.44
C GLY A 120 -10.96 8.03 19.36
N LYS A 121 -10.59 7.93 18.06
CA LYS A 121 -11.22 8.69 16.98
C LYS A 121 -11.64 7.87 15.77
N VAL A 122 -11.12 6.65 15.61
CA VAL A 122 -11.54 5.76 14.51
C VAL A 122 -12.93 5.18 14.79
N ASN A 123 -13.65 4.80 13.74
CA ASN A 123 -14.90 4.06 13.88
C ASN A 123 -14.69 2.67 14.53
N GLN A 124 -15.76 2.07 15.06
CA GLN A 124 -15.70 0.82 15.80
C GLN A 124 -15.09 -0.36 15.01
N LYS A 125 -15.32 -0.43 13.69
CA LYS A 125 -14.77 -1.49 12.83
C LYS A 125 -13.24 -1.37 12.71
N LEU A 126 -12.74 -0.16 12.45
CA LEU A 126 -11.29 0.10 12.40
C LEU A 126 -10.65 -0.01 13.78
N LYS A 127 -11.36 0.37 14.84
CA LYS A 127 -10.91 0.24 16.23
C LYS A 127 -10.51 -1.20 16.56
N VAL A 128 -11.39 -2.16 16.31
CA VAL A 128 -11.12 -3.59 16.54
C VAL A 128 -9.91 -4.07 15.73
N LYS A 129 -9.80 -3.64 14.48
CA LYS A 129 -8.71 -4.01 13.58
C LYS A 129 -7.35 -3.44 14.04
N LEU A 130 -7.32 -2.17 14.41
CA LEU A 130 -6.14 -1.51 14.97
C LEU A 130 -5.71 -2.17 16.29
N ASN A 131 -6.67 -2.48 17.16
CA ASN A 131 -6.42 -3.19 18.41
C ASN A 131 -5.86 -4.60 18.19
N ASN A 132 -6.30 -5.30 17.14
CA ASN A 132 -5.71 -6.59 16.78
C ASN A 132 -4.24 -6.44 16.34
N CYS A 133 -3.88 -5.37 15.64
CA CYS A 133 -2.50 -5.10 15.26
C CYS A 133 -1.60 -4.85 16.48
N ILE A 134 -2.00 -3.95 17.38
CA ILE A 134 -1.14 -3.61 18.55
C ILE A 134 -0.99 -4.75 19.55
N ASN A 135 -1.92 -5.71 19.57
CA ASN A 135 -1.84 -6.93 20.38
C ASN A 135 -1.25 -8.13 19.62
N TYR A 136 -0.64 -7.90 18.45
CA TYR A 136 -0.04 -8.94 17.61
C TYR A 136 -0.99 -10.07 17.18
N LYS A 137 -2.31 -9.80 17.18
CA LYS A 137 -3.35 -10.73 16.69
C LYS A 137 -3.57 -10.60 15.18
N SER A 138 -3.07 -9.53 14.56
CA SER A 138 -3.10 -9.32 13.12
C SER A 138 -1.86 -8.58 12.67
N THR A 139 -1.30 -9.01 11.54
CA THR A 139 -0.16 -8.35 10.90
C THR A 139 -0.60 -7.51 9.70
N ASN A 140 -1.90 -7.28 9.51
CA ASN A 140 -2.40 -6.49 8.38
C ASN A 140 -2.08 -5.00 8.56
N VAL A 141 -0.93 -4.57 8.03
CA VAL A 141 -0.41 -3.19 8.06
C VAL A 141 -1.42 -2.19 7.46
N ALA A 142 -2.28 -2.65 6.54
CA ALA A 142 -3.30 -1.80 5.92
C ALA A 142 -4.27 -1.21 6.95
N TYR A 143 -4.57 -1.91 8.05
CA TYR A 143 -5.44 -1.39 9.12
C TYR A 143 -4.85 -0.19 9.82
N VAL A 144 -3.53 -0.18 10.04
CA VAL A 144 -2.82 0.95 10.65
C VAL A 144 -2.87 2.14 9.71
N SER A 145 -2.52 1.94 8.43
CA SER A 145 -2.56 3.01 7.43
C SER A 145 -3.97 3.59 7.23
N ALA A 146 -5.01 2.74 7.22
CA ALA A 146 -6.40 3.15 7.13
C ALA A 146 -6.82 4.03 8.32
N SER A 147 -6.37 3.67 9.53
CA SER A 147 -6.65 4.42 10.75
C SER A 147 -6.00 5.81 10.69
N ILE A 148 -4.72 5.89 10.33
CA ILE A 148 -3.99 7.16 10.19
C ILE A 148 -4.65 8.03 9.12
N ARG A 149 -4.89 7.48 7.92
CA ARG A 149 -5.55 8.19 6.81
C ARG A 149 -6.92 8.71 7.22
N HIS A 150 -7.73 7.92 7.91
CA HIS A 150 -9.06 8.33 8.37
C HIS A 150 -8.98 9.54 9.29
N ILE A 151 -8.14 9.49 10.32
CA ILE A 151 -8.06 10.58 11.31
C ILE A 151 -7.39 11.83 10.74
N PHE A 152 -6.39 11.66 9.86
CA PHE A 152 -5.73 12.77 9.19
C PHE A 152 -6.65 13.48 8.19
N ALA A 153 -7.40 12.73 7.38
CA ALA A 153 -8.34 13.31 6.42
C ALA A 153 -9.48 14.10 7.10
N HIS A 154 -9.83 13.76 8.33
CA HIS A 154 -10.80 14.51 9.14
C HIS A 154 -10.18 15.71 9.90
N GLY A 155 -8.88 15.98 9.73
CA GLY A 155 -8.21 17.13 10.32
C GLY A 155 -7.90 17.00 11.82
N HIS A 156 -7.98 15.78 12.37
CA HIS A 156 -7.73 15.56 13.80
C HIS A 156 -6.25 15.26 14.11
N LEU A 157 -5.50 14.69 13.17
CA LEU A 157 -4.05 14.46 13.34
C LEU A 157 -3.27 15.73 13.00
N CYS A 158 -2.52 16.23 13.99
CA CYS A 158 -1.55 17.31 13.89
C CYS A 158 -0.19 16.78 14.37
N ALA A 159 0.90 17.48 14.03
CA ALA A 159 2.25 17.00 14.29
C ALA A 159 2.53 16.61 15.77
N HIS A 160 1.88 17.28 16.72
CA HIS A 160 2.05 17.06 18.17
C HIS A 160 0.81 16.45 18.84
N SER A 161 -0.10 15.83 18.08
CA SER A 161 -1.33 15.24 18.64
C SER A 161 -1.00 14.30 19.80
N ASN A 162 -1.67 14.49 20.94
CA ASN A 162 -1.51 13.70 22.16
C ASN A 162 -0.10 13.68 22.77
N GLY A 163 0.73 14.70 22.51
CA GLY A 163 2.10 14.76 23.01
C GLY A 163 3.02 13.68 22.42
N VAL A 164 2.65 13.12 21.27
CA VAL A 164 3.47 12.11 20.58
C VAL A 164 4.74 12.77 20.06
N ASN A 165 5.87 12.07 20.15
CA ASN A 165 7.13 12.50 19.57
C ASN A 165 7.07 12.45 18.02
N PRO A 166 7.22 13.58 17.30
CA PRO A 166 7.08 13.62 15.85
C PRO A 166 8.11 12.76 15.09
N LYS A 167 9.32 12.55 15.63
CA LYS A 167 10.32 11.64 15.04
C LYS A 167 9.88 10.18 15.11
N ASN A 168 9.21 9.79 16.19
CA ASN A 168 8.64 8.44 16.31
C ASN A 168 7.47 8.27 15.35
N VAL A 169 6.56 9.27 15.25
CA VAL A 169 5.47 9.26 14.26
C VAL A 169 6.02 9.10 12.86
N TYR A 170 7.05 9.87 12.51
CA TYR A 170 7.70 9.80 11.20
C TYR A 170 8.24 8.40 10.94
N SER A 171 8.98 7.81 11.89
CA SER A 171 9.54 6.46 11.73
C SER A 171 8.44 5.42 11.49
N ILE A 172 7.36 5.47 12.29
CA ILE A 172 6.21 4.57 12.16
C ILE A 172 5.54 4.72 10.79
N CYS A 173 5.25 5.96 10.39
CA CYS A 173 4.58 6.27 9.12
C CYS A 173 5.43 5.91 7.90
N ALA A 174 6.74 6.14 7.97
CA ALA A 174 7.69 5.76 6.93
C ALA A 174 7.74 4.23 6.79
N SER A 175 7.91 3.50 7.89
CA SER A 175 7.93 2.03 7.90
C SER A 175 6.65 1.42 7.30
N ILE A 176 5.48 1.94 7.68
CA ILE A 176 4.19 1.56 7.09
C ILE A 176 4.16 1.83 5.59
N SER A 177 4.58 3.02 5.17
CA SER A 177 4.48 3.45 3.78
C SER A 177 5.43 2.69 2.88
N ASP A 178 6.69 2.54 3.30
CA ASP A 178 7.72 1.80 2.57
C ASP A 178 7.30 0.33 2.37
N PHE A 179 6.80 -0.31 3.44
CA PHE A 179 6.28 -1.66 3.36
C PHE A 179 5.13 -1.79 2.37
N LEU A 180 4.10 -0.94 2.48
CA LEU A 180 2.93 -1.01 1.61
C LEU A 180 3.27 -0.73 0.14
N LEU A 181 4.17 0.23 -0.12
CA LEU A 181 4.63 0.53 -1.47
C LEU A 181 5.43 -0.64 -2.07
N ALA A 182 6.32 -1.27 -1.29
CA ALA A 182 7.07 -2.44 -1.73
C ALA A 182 6.15 -3.64 -1.99
N PHE A 183 5.19 -3.90 -1.10
CA PHE A 183 4.19 -4.95 -1.25
C PHE A 183 3.37 -4.77 -2.54
N MET A 184 2.79 -3.58 -2.77
CA MET A 184 1.99 -3.31 -3.95
C MET A 184 2.79 -3.43 -5.25
N ASP A 185 4.05 -2.99 -5.23
CA ASP A 185 4.97 -3.09 -6.37
C ASP A 185 5.29 -4.55 -6.71
N ALA A 186 5.62 -5.34 -5.69
CA ALA A 186 5.95 -6.76 -5.84
C ALA A 186 4.75 -7.59 -6.33
N GLU A 187 3.57 -7.40 -5.74
CA GLU A 187 2.37 -8.13 -6.16
C GLU A 187 1.93 -7.76 -7.58
N PHE A 188 2.04 -6.47 -7.95
CA PHE A 188 1.77 -6.05 -9.31
C PHE A 188 2.76 -6.68 -10.29
N ALA A 189 4.07 -6.57 -10.03
CA ALA A 189 5.10 -7.15 -10.90
C ALA A 189 4.94 -8.66 -11.05
N LYS A 190 4.73 -9.38 -9.94
CA LYS A 190 4.48 -10.83 -9.94
C LYS A 190 3.31 -11.21 -10.85
N LYS A 191 2.18 -10.51 -10.74
CA LYS A 191 1.00 -10.78 -11.58
C LYS A 191 1.30 -10.59 -13.07
N ILE A 192 1.98 -9.49 -13.41
CA ILE A 192 2.37 -9.21 -14.79
C ILE A 192 3.33 -10.28 -15.32
N ASP A 193 4.31 -10.70 -14.53
CA ASP A 193 5.29 -11.70 -14.93
C ASP A 193 4.68 -13.09 -15.08
N GLU A 194 3.79 -13.51 -14.17
CA GLU A 194 3.07 -14.78 -14.25
C GLU A 194 2.26 -14.88 -15.55
N TYR A 195 1.54 -13.82 -15.92
CA TYR A 195 0.76 -13.81 -17.15
C TYR A 195 1.65 -13.77 -18.40
N TYR A 196 2.69 -12.92 -18.40
CA TYR A 196 3.66 -12.87 -19.49
C TYR A 196 4.30 -14.23 -19.76
N ASN A 197 4.72 -14.93 -18.69
CA ASN A 197 5.30 -16.26 -18.81
C ASN A 197 4.28 -17.27 -19.33
N LYS A 198 3.02 -17.23 -18.89
CA LYS A 198 1.96 -18.11 -19.43
C LYS A 198 1.82 -17.96 -20.94
N LEU A 199 1.78 -16.75 -21.48
CA LEU A 199 1.70 -16.53 -22.93
C LEU A 199 2.90 -17.14 -23.66
N HIS A 200 4.10 -16.96 -23.13
CA HIS A 200 5.32 -17.42 -23.79
C HIS A 200 5.56 -18.93 -23.66
N THR A 201 5.14 -19.57 -22.56
CA THR A 201 5.23 -21.04 -22.44
C THR A 201 4.24 -21.74 -23.37
N HIS A 202 3.04 -21.19 -23.59
CA HIS A 202 2.06 -21.78 -24.51
C HIS A 202 2.46 -21.59 -25.99
N SER A 203 3.13 -20.49 -26.34
CA SER A 203 3.61 -20.28 -27.72
C SER A 203 4.72 -21.24 -28.16
N TYR A 204 5.43 -21.91 -27.23
CA TYR A 204 6.40 -22.95 -27.58
C TYR A 204 5.76 -24.34 -27.77
N VAL A 205 4.67 -24.64 -27.08
CA VAL A 205 3.97 -25.93 -27.20
C VAL A 205 3.23 -26.05 -28.53
N ASP A 206 2.71 -24.94 -29.07
CA ASP A 206 2.01 -24.94 -30.36
C ASP A 206 2.93 -25.14 -31.58
N LEU A 207 4.25 -24.93 -31.46
CA LEU A 207 5.21 -25.17 -32.55
C LEU A 207 5.63 -26.64 -32.67
N GLU A 208 5.72 -27.39 -31.56
CA GLU A 208 6.07 -28.81 -31.59
C GLU A 208 4.94 -29.69 -32.16
N ALA A 209 3.68 -29.25 -32.04
CA ALA A 209 2.52 -29.93 -32.62
C ALA A 209 2.44 -29.81 -34.16
N ILE A 210 3.11 -28.82 -34.76
CA ILE A 210 3.12 -28.58 -36.21
C ILE A 210 4.30 -29.30 -36.89
N CYS A 211 5.40 -29.54 -36.19
CA CYS A 211 6.57 -30.25 -36.72
C CYS A 211 6.49 -31.79 -36.63
N SER A 212 5.36 -32.34 -36.17
CA SER A 212 5.17 -33.80 -36.00
C SER A 212 4.17 -34.43 -37.00
N LYS A 213 4.01 -33.83 -38.20
CA LYS A 213 3.25 -34.43 -39.31
C LYS A 213 4.12 -34.68 -40.53
#